data_AF-A0AAU9VYR1-F1
#
_entry.id   AF-A0AAU9VYR1-F1
#
_cell.length_a   1.000
_cell.length_b   1.000
_cell.length_c   1.000
_cell.angle_alpha   90.00
_cell.angle_beta   90.00
_cell.angle_gamma   90.00
#
_symmetry.space_group_name_H-M   'P 1'
#
loop_
_entity.id
_entity.type
_entity.pdbx_description
1 polymer ?
#
loop_
_entity_poly.entity_id
_entity_poly.type
_entity_poly.pdbx_seq_one_letter_code
_entity_poly.pdbx_strand_id
1 'polypeptide(L)'
;MADDIDDLLDECETKFFDSGKKPKQEPTTKLNSSLSSETGKTSRYKDRKPKSSHIKNADRDELHDMIQECMDDGPEIPELREQPTKSLSNSNTTDLSSARKRCVKVFLGGSKFAKGLCTGSEERVCDKLRCTSCDFNVVILNDYEWHKDCDYLFFRNNIPDFDKLISKLTRKRGCCAYACQCTWKSVVKLTELWSGDPQLKWVCGKHS
;
A
#
# COMPACT_ATOMS: atom_id res chain seq x y z
N MET A 1 -16.75 -8.48 35.74
CA MET A 1 -16.37 -8.67 34.32
C MET A 1 -16.28 -7.35 33.55
N ALA A 2 -16.88 -6.26 34.02
CA ALA A 2 -16.53 -4.90 33.57
C ALA A 2 -15.46 -4.27 34.48
N ASP A 3 -15.41 -4.70 35.75
CA ASP A 3 -14.48 -4.20 36.78
C ASP A 3 -13.01 -4.49 36.44
N ASP A 4 -12.75 -5.53 35.65
CA ASP A 4 -11.39 -5.93 35.24
C ASP A 4 -10.74 -4.93 34.26
N ILE A 5 -11.53 -4.06 33.61
CA ILE A 5 -11.04 -3.08 32.63
C ILE A 5 -10.63 -1.77 33.32
N ASP A 6 -11.41 -1.34 34.31
CA ASP A 6 -11.14 -0.12 35.06
C ASP A 6 -9.87 -0.28 35.92
N ASP A 7 -9.67 -1.45 36.52
CA ASP A 7 -8.45 -1.77 37.28
C ASP A 7 -7.17 -1.70 36.41
N LEU A 8 -7.26 -2.10 35.13
CA LEU A 8 -6.14 -2.03 34.18
C LEU A 8 -5.83 -0.60 33.72
N LEU A 9 -6.85 0.27 33.67
CA LEU A 9 -6.69 1.69 33.37
C LEU A 9 -6.01 2.42 34.52
N ASP A 10 -6.44 2.18 35.76
CA ASP A 10 -5.82 2.76 36.96
C ASP A 10 -4.35 2.33 37.12
N GLU A 11 -4.03 1.08 36.81
CA GLU A 11 -2.66 0.56 36.81
C GLU A 11 -1.78 1.26 35.74
N CYS A 12 -2.33 1.58 34.58
CA CYS A 12 -1.62 2.37 33.56
C CYS A 12 -1.43 3.82 34.00
N GLU A 13 -2.46 4.45 34.56
CA GLU A 13 -2.40 5.84 34.97
C GLU A 13 -1.36 6.06 36.08
N THR A 14 -1.34 5.17 37.08
CA THR A 14 -0.34 5.22 38.16
C THR A 14 1.09 4.95 37.68
N LYS A 15 1.29 4.07 36.70
CA LYS A 15 2.62 3.76 36.17
C LYS A 15 3.21 4.84 35.27
N PHE A 16 2.38 5.56 34.51
CA PHE A 16 2.86 6.48 33.49
C PHE A 16 2.70 7.96 33.85
N PHE A 17 1.78 8.34 34.75
CA PHE A 17 1.47 9.75 35.01
C PHE A 17 2.04 10.33 36.31
N ASP A 18 2.56 9.53 37.27
CA ASP A 18 3.01 10.05 38.58
C ASP A 18 4.51 10.41 38.69
N SER A 19 5.19 10.65 37.56
CA SER A 19 6.58 11.17 37.56
C SER A 19 6.69 12.69 37.71
N GLY A 20 5.67 13.38 38.24
CA GLY A 20 5.72 14.83 38.45
C GLY A 20 4.72 15.35 39.50
N LYS A 21 5.12 15.39 40.78
CA LYS A 21 4.27 15.90 41.88
C LYS A 21 4.20 17.45 41.96
N LYS A 22 3.00 18.00 41.72
CA LYS A 22 2.09 18.86 42.55
C LYS A 22 2.64 20.01 43.46
N PRO A 23 1.87 21.11 43.72
CA PRO A 23 0.86 21.10 44.83
C PRO A 23 -0.45 21.92 44.70
N LYS A 24 -1.52 21.32 45.29
CA LYS A 24 -2.67 21.81 46.10
C LYS A 24 -3.50 23.05 45.72
N GLN A 25 -4.84 22.87 45.69
CA GLN A 25 -5.83 23.45 46.63
C GLN A 25 -7.21 22.72 46.55
N GLU A 26 -7.80 22.42 47.71
CA GLU A 26 -9.18 21.92 47.94
C GLU A 26 -10.12 23.09 48.39
N PRO A 27 -11.35 22.87 48.90
CA PRO A 27 -12.59 22.33 48.31
C PRO A 27 -13.78 23.30 48.50
N THR A 28 -14.94 23.10 47.84
CA THR A 28 -16.26 23.54 48.41
C THR A 28 -17.48 22.93 47.68
N THR A 29 -18.16 22.03 48.38
CA THR A 29 -19.62 21.94 48.63
C THR A 29 -20.70 22.51 47.66
N LYS A 30 -21.64 21.60 47.31
CA LYS A 30 -23.12 21.65 47.49
C LYS A 30 -24.06 21.98 46.30
N LEU A 31 -24.93 20.97 46.04
CA LEU A 31 -26.41 20.96 45.93
C LEU A 31 -27.13 21.27 44.59
N ASN A 32 -27.79 20.21 44.10
CA ASN A 32 -29.22 20.06 43.71
C ASN A 32 -29.83 20.78 42.50
N SER A 33 -30.35 20.00 41.56
CA SER A 33 -31.79 19.87 41.20
C SER A 33 -31.90 19.08 39.88
N SER A 34 -32.51 17.88 39.80
CA SER A 34 -33.92 17.47 39.97
C SER A 34 -34.72 17.47 38.66
N LEU A 35 -35.23 16.26 38.34
CA LEU A 35 -36.53 15.95 37.70
C LEU A 35 -36.65 16.20 36.17
N SER A 36 -37.24 15.33 35.33
CA SER A 36 -38.20 14.25 35.53
C SER A 36 -38.27 13.29 34.33
N SER A 37 -38.48 12.00 34.65
CA SER A 37 -39.33 10.96 34.04
C SER A 37 -40.00 11.14 32.67
N GLU A 38 -40.14 10.05 31.89
CA GLU A 38 -41.40 9.30 31.59
C GLU A 38 -41.08 8.11 30.62
N THR A 39 -41.17 6.84 31.06
CA THR A 39 -42.28 5.85 30.87
C THR A 39 -42.45 5.23 29.47
N GLY A 40 -42.32 3.89 29.35
CA GLY A 40 -43.23 3.10 28.47
C GLY A 40 -42.68 2.00 27.53
N LYS A 41 -42.87 0.74 27.95
CA LYS A 41 -43.46 -0.42 27.21
C LYS A 41 -42.70 -1.15 26.06
N THR A 42 -42.29 -2.37 26.39
CA THR A 42 -42.53 -3.69 25.72
C THR A 42 -42.74 -3.77 24.20
N SER A 43 -41.94 -4.62 23.51
CA SER A 43 -42.42 -5.44 22.38
C SER A 43 -41.46 -6.60 22.04
N ARG A 44 -42.06 -7.76 21.78
CA ARG A 44 -41.50 -9.07 21.43
C ARG A 44 -41.33 -9.16 19.89
N TYR A 45 -40.20 -9.62 19.36
CA TYR A 45 -40.10 -10.16 17.99
C TYR A 45 -38.86 -11.07 17.87
N LYS A 46 -39.02 -12.39 18.01
CA LYS A 46 -39.09 -13.42 16.95
C LYS A 46 -37.79 -13.64 16.15
N ASP A 47 -37.14 -14.76 16.50
CA ASP A 47 -36.30 -15.60 15.65
C ASP A 47 -36.76 -15.67 14.19
N ARG A 48 -35.83 -15.43 13.26
CA ARG A 48 -35.95 -15.82 11.86
C ARG A 48 -34.61 -16.36 11.35
N LYS A 49 -34.52 -17.68 11.22
CA LYS A 49 -33.57 -18.37 10.34
C LYS A 49 -33.94 -18.08 8.87
N PRO A 50 -32.96 -17.91 7.96
CA PRO A 50 -33.16 -18.21 6.55
C PRO A 50 -32.60 -19.62 6.22
N LYS A 51 -33.42 -20.44 5.57
CA LYS A 51 -33.01 -21.63 4.82
C LYS A 51 -33.45 -21.46 3.37
N SER A 52 -32.68 -22.08 2.47
CA SER A 52 -32.91 -22.28 1.02
C SER A 52 -32.38 -21.12 0.15
N SER A 53 -31.66 -21.34 -0.95
CA SER A 53 -31.81 -22.41 -1.93
C SER A 53 -30.56 -22.64 -2.79
N HIS A 54 -30.50 -23.85 -3.34
CA HIS A 54 -29.61 -24.38 -4.39
C HIS A 54 -29.01 -23.37 -5.37
N ILE A 55 -27.68 -23.39 -5.52
CA ILE A 55 -27.00 -22.97 -6.76
C ILE A 55 -26.64 -24.24 -7.51
N LYS A 56 -27.28 -24.44 -8.66
CA LYS A 56 -26.95 -25.48 -9.64
C LYS A 56 -25.77 -24.97 -10.47
N ASN A 57 -24.67 -25.70 -10.47
CA ASN A 57 -23.55 -25.50 -11.39
C ASN A 57 -23.97 -26.05 -12.76
N ALA A 58 -24.39 -25.18 -13.68
CA ALA A 58 -24.72 -25.56 -15.06
C ALA A 58 -24.52 -24.37 -16.03
N ASP A 59 -23.54 -23.50 -15.76
CA ASP A 59 -23.29 -22.25 -16.53
C ASP A 59 -21.81 -22.15 -16.98
N ARG A 60 -21.11 -23.29 -17.03
CA ARG A 60 -19.72 -23.35 -17.52
C ARG A 60 -19.67 -23.84 -18.98
N ASP A 61 -20.63 -24.68 -19.35
CA ASP A 61 -20.66 -25.31 -20.67
C ASP A 61 -21.26 -24.37 -21.72
N GLU A 62 -22.27 -23.57 -21.37
CA GLU A 62 -22.88 -22.57 -22.27
C GLU A 62 -21.88 -21.45 -22.64
N LEU A 63 -21.03 -21.07 -21.68
CA LEU A 63 -19.92 -20.14 -21.88
C LEU A 63 -18.79 -20.76 -22.74
N HIS A 64 -18.64 -22.09 -22.74
CA HIS A 64 -17.65 -22.76 -23.57
C HIS A 64 -18.12 -22.89 -25.03
N ASP A 65 -19.41 -23.14 -25.23
CA ASP A 65 -20.04 -23.24 -26.55
C ASP A 65 -20.04 -21.87 -27.26
N MET A 66 -20.30 -20.77 -26.54
CA MET A 66 -20.20 -19.41 -27.10
C MET A 66 -18.76 -19.03 -27.53
N ILE A 67 -17.75 -19.53 -26.84
CA ILE A 67 -16.34 -19.29 -27.21
C ILE A 67 -15.97 -20.09 -28.46
N GLN A 68 -16.50 -21.32 -28.59
CA GLN A 68 -16.22 -22.20 -29.72
C GLN A 68 -16.85 -21.66 -31.03
N GLU A 69 -18.06 -21.09 -30.97
CA GLU A 69 -18.70 -20.45 -32.14
C GLU A 69 -17.95 -19.21 -32.65
N CYS A 70 -17.12 -18.56 -31.82
CA CYS A 70 -16.34 -17.39 -32.23
C CYS A 70 -15.03 -17.76 -32.96
N MET A 71 -14.67 -19.04 -33.05
CA MET A 71 -13.37 -19.49 -33.58
C MET A 71 -13.39 -19.93 -35.05
N ASP A 72 -14.55 -19.96 -35.72
CA ASP A 72 -14.70 -20.60 -37.05
C ASP A 72 -14.67 -19.65 -38.28
N ASP A 73 -14.49 -18.34 -38.14
CA ASP A 73 -14.47 -17.39 -39.27
C ASP A 73 -13.08 -16.75 -39.55
N GLY A 74 -12.04 -17.57 -39.70
CA GLY A 74 -10.69 -17.12 -40.08
C GLY A 74 -10.15 -17.88 -41.31
N PRO A 75 -9.55 -17.19 -42.31
CA PRO A 75 -9.19 -17.81 -43.59
C PRO A 75 -8.03 -18.82 -43.44
N GLU A 76 -8.15 -19.92 -44.19
CA GLU A 76 -7.21 -21.04 -44.29
C GLU A 76 -5.80 -20.56 -44.66
N ILE A 77 -4.81 -20.77 -43.79
CA ILE A 77 -3.41 -20.40 -44.04
C ILE A 77 -2.68 -21.61 -44.66
N PRO A 78 -1.95 -21.45 -45.79
CA PRO A 78 -1.32 -22.56 -46.51
C PRO A 78 -0.21 -23.28 -45.71
N GLU A 79 -0.20 -24.61 -45.76
CA GLU A 79 0.88 -25.47 -45.25
C GLU A 79 2.23 -25.17 -45.90
N LEU A 80 3.23 -24.78 -45.09
CA LEU A 80 4.62 -24.67 -45.53
C LEU A 80 5.50 -25.72 -44.84
N ARG A 81 5.72 -26.80 -45.60
CA ARG A 81 6.87 -27.71 -45.70
C ARG A 81 7.97 -27.60 -44.61
N GLU A 82 8.11 -28.69 -43.87
CA GLU A 82 9.19 -28.97 -42.92
C GLU A 82 10.59 -28.93 -43.57
N GLN A 83 11.57 -28.32 -42.88
CA GLN A 83 12.96 -28.80 -42.80
C GLN A 83 13.64 -28.38 -41.49
N PRO A 84 14.62 -29.16 -40.97
CA PRO A 84 15.01 -29.13 -39.56
C PRO A 84 16.40 -28.52 -39.34
N THR A 85 16.51 -27.42 -38.57
CA THR A 85 17.79 -27.02 -37.98
C THR A 85 17.63 -26.33 -36.61
N LYS A 86 17.95 -27.11 -35.58
CA LYS A 86 18.64 -26.79 -34.31
C LYS A 86 18.66 -25.34 -33.79
N SER A 87 18.27 -25.26 -32.52
CA SER A 87 18.69 -24.32 -31.47
C SER A 87 18.28 -22.84 -31.61
N LEU A 88 17.28 -22.45 -30.81
CA LEU A 88 17.37 -21.47 -29.70
C LEU A 88 15.94 -21.24 -29.19
N SER A 89 15.76 -21.41 -27.88
CA SER A 89 14.48 -21.28 -27.19
C SER A 89 14.01 -19.82 -27.18
N ASN A 90 13.29 -19.41 -28.22
CA ASN A 90 12.43 -18.23 -28.14
C ASN A 90 11.11 -18.68 -27.52
N SER A 91 11.02 -18.56 -26.19
CA SER A 91 9.72 -18.56 -25.53
C SER A 91 8.97 -17.29 -25.93
N ASN A 92 8.13 -17.42 -26.95
CA ASN A 92 7.00 -16.53 -27.18
C ASN A 92 6.04 -16.68 -26.00
N THR A 93 6.24 -15.91 -24.94
CA THR A 93 5.16 -15.64 -23.99
C THR A 93 4.33 -14.52 -24.56
N THR A 94 3.25 -14.92 -25.21
CA THR A 94 1.98 -14.20 -25.35
C THR A 94 1.92 -12.88 -24.58
N ASP A 95 1.79 -11.79 -25.33
CA ASP A 95 1.46 -10.44 -24.89
C ASP A 95 0.12 -10.45 -24.12
N LEU A 96 0.17 -10.84 -22.84
CA LEU A 96 -0.90 -10.58 -21.91
C LEU A 96 -0.83 -9.10 -21.50
N SER A 97 -1.56 -8.33 -22.29
CA SER A 97 -2.42 -7.25 -21.82
C SER A 97 -1.88 -5.83 -21.98
N SER A 98 -2.61 -5.09 -22.82
CA SER A 98 -2.84 -3.65 -22.73
C SER A 98 -3.43 -3.18 -21.35
N ALA A 99 -3.39 -4.03 -20.32
CA ALA A 99 -3.65 -3.67 -18.93
C ALA A 99 -2.49 -2.89 -18.32
N ARG A 100 -2.82 -2.15 -17.27
CA ARG A 100 -1.93 -1.22 -16.58
C ARG A 100 -0.64 -1.92 -16.12
N LYS A 101 0.47 -1.73 -16.83
CA LYS A 101 1.80 -2.28 -16.49
C LYS A 101 2.20 -1.81 -15.08
N ARG A 102 2.18 -2.70 -14.10
CA ARG A 102 2.62 -2.45 -12.72
C ARG A 102 3.72 -3.42 -12.37
N CYS A 103 4.63 -3.01 -11.49
CA CYS A 103 5.65 -3.91 -10.97
C CYS A 103 5.00 -5.06 -10.18
N VAL A 104 5.46 -6.28 -10.44
CA VAL A 104 5.11 -7.47 -9.65
C VAL A 104 5.70 -7.37 -8.25
N LYS A 105 6.96 -6.90 -8.18
CA LYS A 105 7.67 -6.59 -6.93
C LYS A 105 8.22 -5.17 -6.98
N VAL A 106 8.15 -4.45 -5.87
CA VAL A 106 8.63 -3.07 -5.79
C VAL A 106 9.99 -3.05 -5.10
N PHE A 107 11.02 -2.68 -5.84
CA PHE A 107 12.36 -2.48 -5.31
C PHE A 107 12.70 -1.00 -5.22
N LEU A 108 13.42 -0.65 -4.15
CA LEU A 108 14.16 0.61 -4.01
C LEU A 108 15.64 0.31 -4.18
N GLY A 109 16.40 1.24 -4.76
CA GLY A 109 17.84 1.04 -4.93
C GLY A 109 18.59 2.35 -5.08
N GLY A 110 19.92 2.28 -4.99
CA GLY A 110 20.80 3.40 -5.30
C GLY A 110 20.77 3.81 -6.78
N SER A 111 21.49 4.88 -7.12
CA SER A 111 21.56 5.43 -8.48
C SER A 111 22.14 4.48 -9.54
N LYS A 112 22.87 3.43 -9.12
CA LYS A 112 23.53 2.46 -10.01
C LYS A 112 22.58 1.39 -10.57
N PHE A 113 21.40 1.21 -9.97
CA PHE A 113 20.49 0.13 -10.37
C PHE A 113 19.58 0.57 -11.52
N ALA A 114 19.27 -0.36 -12.41
CA ALA A 114 18.37 -0.11 -13.53
C ALA A 114 16.96 0.24 -13.01
N LYS A 115 16.38 1.31 -13.57
CA LYS A 115 15.04 1.76 -13.23
C LYS A 115 14.01 1.26 -14.25
N GLY A 116 12.80 0.97 -13.81
CA GLY A 116 11.67 0.67 -14.69
C GLY A 116 10.72 -0.39 -14.13
N LEU A 117 9.98 -1.01 -15.04
CA LEU A 117 9.00 -2.05 -14.74
C LEU A 117 9.70 -3.34 -14.30
N CYS A 118 9.30 -3.88 -13.15
CA CYS A 118 9.75 -5.18 -12.66
C CYS A 118 8.68 -6.25 -12.92
N THR A 119 8.87 -7.08 -13.96
CA THR A 119 7.94 -8.16 -14.37
C THR A 119 8.25 -9.50 -13.69
N GLY A 120 9.25 -9.57 -12.81
CA GLY A 120 9.60 -10.75 -11.99
C GLY A 120 10.84 -11.52 -12.46
N SER A 121 11.25 -11.38 -13.72
CA SER A 121 12.50 -11.97 -14.26
C SER A 121 13.75 -11.15 -13.98
N GLU A 122 13.60 -9.84 -13.80
CA GLU A 122 14.70 -8.91 -13.55
C GLU A 122 14.40 -8.02 -12.34
N GLU A 123 15.41 -7.83 -11.50
CA GLU A 123 15.31 -6.96 -10.33
C GLU A 123 15.59 -5.51 -10.73
N ARG A 124 14.52 -4.73 -10.98
CA ARG A 124 14.59 -3.31 -11.33
C ARG A 124 13.99 -2.42 -10.27
N VAL A 125 14.58 -1.25 -10.08
CA VAL A 125 14.05 -0.20 -9.20
C VAL A 125 12.83 0.44 -9.84
N CYS A 126 11.73 0.57 -9.10
CA CYS A 126 10.53 1.23 -9.61
C CYS A 126 10.73 2.75 -9.72
N ASP A 127 10.50 3.33 -10.90
CA ASP A 127 10.55 4.78 -11.12
C ASP A 127 9.19 5.48 -11.01
N LYS A 128 8.10 4.70 -10.96
CA LYS A 128 6.72 5.20 -10.85
C LYS A 128 6.15 4.88 -9.47
N LEU A 129 6.77 5.38 -8.42
CA LEU A 129 6.34 5.16 -7.04
C LEU A 129 5.28 6.19 -6.62
N ARG A 130 4.23 5.72 -5.92
CA ARG A 130 3.17 6.52 -5.32
C ARG A 130 3.00 6.17 -3.86
N CYS A 131 2.87 7.16 -2.99
CA CYS A 131 2.58 6.93 -1.58
C CYS A 131 1.07 6.79 -1.34
N THR A 132 0.63 5.76 -0.64
CA THR A 132 -0.80 5.57 -0.33
C THR A 132 -1.29 6.39 0.86
N SER A 133 -0.38 6.95 1.68
CA SER A 133 -0.76 7.80 2.82
C SER A 133 -1.07 9.24 2.42
N CYS A 134 -0.23 9.85 1.58
CA CYS A 134 -0.41 11.24 1.15
C CYS A 134 -0.87 11.35 -0.31
N ASP A 135 -0.97 10.24 -1.03
CA ASP A 135 -1.38 10.17 -2.45
C ASP A 135 -0.49 10.94 -3.44
N PHE A 136 0.70 11.39 -3.00
CA PHE A 136 1.69 12.01 -3.86
C PHE A 136 2.64 10.99 -4.51
N ASN A 137 3.19 11.38 -5.66
CA ASN A 137 4.29 10.67 -6.29
C ASN A 137 5.54 10.78 -5.41
N VAL A 138 6.32 9.70 -5.35
CA VAL A 138 7.60 9.70 -4.64
C VAL A 138 8.65 10.31 -5.56
N VAL A 139 9.29 11.40 -5.12
CA VAL A 139 10.44 11.97 -5.81
C VAL A 139 11.65 11.06 -5.64
N ILE A 140 12.44 10.92 -6.71
CA ILE A 140 13.60 10.02 -6.76
C ILE A 140 14.81 10.83 -7.22
N LEU A 141 15.75 11.07 -6.32
CA LEU A 141 16.91 11.92 -6.54
C LEU A 141 18.19 11.08 -6.53
N ASN A 142 18.84 10.97 -7.68
CA ASN A 142 20.04 10.14 -7.87
C ASN A 142 21.30 10.80 -7.32
N ASP A 143 22.19 10.01 -6.72
CA ASP A 143 23.48 10.44 -6.17
C ASP A 143 23.36 11.47 -5.02
N TYR A 144 22.22 11.44 -4.33
CA TYR A 144 21.96 12.24 -3.15
C TYR A 144 21.46 11.37 -1.98
N GLU A 145 21.63 11.91 -0.78
CA GLU A 145 21.14 11.38 0.48
C GLU A 145 20.48 12.54 1.26
N TRP A 146 19.34 12.27 1.89
CA TRP A 146 18.71 13.22 2.82
C TRP A 146 19.62 13.51 4.01
N HIS A 147 19.74 14.78 4.38
CA HIS A 147 20.46 15.16 5.57
C HIS A 147 19.73 14.66 6.85
N LYS A 148 20.46 14.44 7.95
CA LYS A 148 19.90 13.89 9.19
C LYS A 148 18.97 14.86 9.93
N ASP A 149 19.03 16.14 9.59
CA ASP A 149 18.22 17.23 10.15
C ASP A 149 16.94 17.48 9.35
N CYS A 150 16.59 16.58 8.42
CA CYS A 150 15.33 16.66 7.71
C CYS A 150 14.18 16.36 8.68
N ASP A 151 13.12 17.14 8.57
CA ASP A 151 11.91 16.96 9.37
C ASP A 151 10.67 16.77 8.48
N TYR A 152 9.58 16.38 9.12
CA TYR A 152 8.31 16.14 8.45
C TYR A 152 7.75 17.40 7.74
N LEU A 153 7.88 18.57 8.38
CA LEU A 153 7.31 19.82 7.85
C LEU A 153 8.02 20.26 6.57
N PHE A 154 9.33 20.04 6.48
CA PHE A 154 10.12 20.31 5.30
C PHE A 154 9.58 19.57 4.09
N PHE A 155 9.35 18.25 4.18
CA PHE A 155 8.83 17.48 3.04
C PHE A 155 7.41 17.85 2.68
N ARG A 156 6.55 18.09 3.69
CA ARG A 156 5.16 18.50 3.48
C ARG A 156 5.06 19.82 2.70
N ASN A 157 5.95 20.77 2.98
CA ASN A 157 5.91 22.10 2.38
C ASN A 157 6.66 22.20 1.04
N ASN A 158 7.64 21.32 0.80
CA ASN A 158 8.59 21.48 -0.31
C ASN A 158 8.50 20.38 -1.38
N ILE A 159 7.78 19.27 -1.18
CA ILE A 159 7.60 18.27 -2.25
C ILE A 159 6.46 18.70 -3.18
N PRO A 160 6.68 18.69 -4.52
CA PRO A 160 7.80 18.08 -5.26
C PRO A 160 8.92 19.03 -5.73
N ASP A 161 9.01 20.26 -5.20
CA ASP A 161 9.90 21.33 -5.67
C ASP A 161 11.41 21.02 -5.42
N PHE A 162 12.12 20.53 -6.45
CA PHE A 162 13.53 20.15 -6.33
C PHE A 162 14.44 21.28 -5.83
N ASP A 163 14.23 22.51 -6.28
CA ASP A 163 15.04 23.67 -5.90
C ASP A 163 14.97 23.96 -4.39
N LYS A 164 13.85 23.61 -3.74
CA LYS A 164 13.72 23.72 -2.28
C LYS A 164 14.33 22.52 -1.58
N LEU A 165 14.16 21.32 -2.16
CA LEU A 165 14.70 20.06 -1.63
C LEU A 165 16.22 20.03 -1.59
N ILE A 166 16.91 20.69 -2.53
CA ILE A 166 18.38 20.70 -2.60
C ILE A 166 19.07 21.22 -1.33
N SER A 167 18.39 22.12 -0.59
CA SER A 167 18.90 22.67 0.68
C SER A 167 19.16 21.62 1.76
N LYS A 168 18.48 20.46 1.69
CA LYS A 168 18.55 19.36 2.65
C LYS A 168 19.12 18.07 2.04
N LEU A 169 19.76 18.17 0.87
CA LEU A 169 20.41 17.04 0.20
C LEU A 169 21.93 17.11 0.35
N THR A 170 22.53 15.96 0.63
CA THR A 170 23.98 15.76 0.63
C THR A 170 24.37 14.90 -0.57
N ARG A 171 25.40 15.31 -1.32
CA ARG A 171 25.85 14.56 -2.50
C ARG A 171 26.54 13.26 -2.07
N LYS A 172 26.05 12.11 -2.55
CA LYS A 172 26.57 10.77 -2.23
C LYS A 172 26.40 9.84 -3.42
N ARG A 173 27.50 9.58 -4.13
CA ARG A 173 27.51 8.73 -5.32
C ARG A 173 27.05 7.32 -4.99
N GLY A 174 26.18 6.75 -5.83
CA GLY A 174 25.61 5.43 -5.64
C GLY A 174 24.43 5.38 -4.67
N CYS A 175 24.10 6.49 -4.00
CA CYS A 175 22.90 6.60 -3.17
C CYS A 175 21.74 7.15 -4.00
N CYS A 176 20.51 6.90 -3.54
CA CYS A 176 19.34 7.57 -4.06
C CYS A 176 18.43 7.99 -2.90
N ALA A 177 18.00 9.25 -2.94
CA ALA A 177 17.10 9.85 -1.97
C ALA A 177 15.67 9.79 -2.53
N TYR A 178 14.79 9.13 -1.78
CA TYR A 178 13.38 8.96 -2.08
C TYR A 178 12.55 9.76 -1.08
N ALA A 179 11.51 10.46 -1.51
CA ALA A 179 10.59 11.10 -0.59
C ALA A 179 9.19 11.33 -1.18
N CYS A 180 8.19 11.34 -0.33
CA CYS A 180 6.90 11.96 -0.58
C CYS A 180 6.61 12.94 0.57
N GLN A 181 5.46 13.63 0.54
CA GLN A 181 5.14 14.64 1.55
C GLN A 181 5.09 14.13 3.00
N CYS A 182 4.98 12.82 3.22
CA CYS A 182 4.87 12.26 4.57
C CYS A 182 6.02 11.35 5.01
N THR A 183 6.81 10.81 4.07
CA THR A 183 7.90 9.87 4.39
C THR A 183 9.07 10.08 3.43
N TRP A 184 10.27 9.80 3.90
CA TRP A 184 11.51 9.91 3.12
C TRP A 184 12.47 8.79 3.49
N LYS A 185 13.33 8.40 2.56
CA LYS A 185 14.35 7.37 2.76
C LYS A 185 15.52 7.55 1.81
N SER A 186 16.72 7.28 2.28
CA SER A 186 17.93 7.19 1.46
C SER A 186 18.33 5.72 1.31
N VAL A 187 18.60 5.27 0.08
CA VAL A 187 18.87 3.86 -0.23
C VAL A 187 20.12 3.75 -1.10
N VAL A 188 21.01 2.81 -0.75
CA VAL A 188 22.24 2.52 -1.51
C VAL A 188 22.16 1.14 -2.19
N LYS A 189 21.73 0.12 -1.45
CA LYS A 189 21.59 -1.26 -1.96
C LYS A 189 20.21 -1.49 -2.54
N LEU A 190 20.07 -2.45 -3.44
CA LEU A 190 18.75 -2.89 -3.88
C LEU A 190 18.01 -3.55 -2.70
N THR A 191 16.78 -3.14 -2.45
CA THR A 191 15.97 -3.62 -1.34
C THR A 191 14.51 -3.72 -1.79
N GLU A 192 13.90 -4.88 -1.56
CA GLU A 192 12.48 -5.08 -1.77
C GLU A 192 11.71 -4.30 -0.68
N LEU A 193 10.76 -3.46 -1.11
CA LEU A 193 10.08 -2.50 -0.24
C LEU A 193 9.37 -3.17 0.93
N TRP A 194 8.60 -4.22 0.63
CA TRP A 194 7.76 -4.91 1.63
C TRP A 194 8.59 -5.70 2.65
N SER A 195 9.72 -6.25 2.21
CA SER A 195 10.63 -7.02 3.05
C SER A 195 11.55 -6.12 3.89
N GLY A 196 11.88 -4.93 3.38
CA GLY A 196 12.79 -3.99 4.02
C GLY A 196 12.13 -3.08 5.07
N ASP A 197 11.03 -2.41 4.71
CA ASP A 197 10.35 -1.43 5.58
C ASP A 197 8.81 -1.53 5.47
N PRO A 198 8.15 -2.26 6.37
CA PRO A 198 6.68 -2.38 6.37
C PRO A 198 5.94 -1.06 6.60
N GLN A 199 6.60 -0.07 7.19
CA GLN A 199 6.01 1.26 7.43
C GLN A 199 5.96 2.12 6.16
N LEU A 200 6.74 1.77 5.13
CA LEU A 200 6.86 2.55 3.92
C LEU A 200 5.71 2.20 2.96
N LYS A 201 4.65 2.98 3.06
CA LYS A 201 3.40 2.83 2.30
C LYS A 201 3.52 3.31 0.85
N TRP A 202 4.55 2.87 0.13
CA TRP A 202 4.78 3.19 -1.28
C TRP A 202 4.38 2.02 -2.17
N VAL A 203 3.84 2.30 -3.35
CA VAL A 203 3.39 1.29 -4.32
C VAL A 203 3.75 1.72 -5.74
N CYS A 204 3.72 0.78 -6.69
CA CYS A 204 3.84 1.12 -8.12
C CYS A 204 2.56 1.82 -8.61
N GLY A 205 2.72 3.07 -9.05
CA GLY A 205 1.67 3.96 -9.56
C GLY A 205 1.25 3.72 -11.02
N LYS A 206 1.80 2.68 -11.69
CA LYS A 206 1.64 2.32 -13.13
C LYS A 206 2.76 2.89 -14.03
N HIS A 207 3.30 2.02 -14.88
CA HIS A 207 4.21 2.34 -15.98
C HIS A 207 3.43 2.44 -17.30
N SER A 208 3.99 3.18 -18.27
CA SER A 208 3.46 3.29 -19.64
C SER A 208 4.17 2.31 -20.57
#